data_AF-A0A2N6QQU7-F1
#
_entry.id   AF-A0A2N6QQU7-F1
#
_cell.length_a   1.000
_cell.length_b   1.000
_cell.length_c   1.000
_cell.angle_alpha   90.00
_cell.angle_beta   90.00
_cell.angle_gamma   90.00
#
_symmetry.space_group_name_H-M   'P 1'
#
loop_
_entity.id
_entity.type
_entity.pdbx_description
1 polymer ?
#
loop_
_entity_poly.entity_id
_entity_poly.type
_entity_poly.pdbx_seq_one_letter_code
_entity_poly.pdbx_strand_id
1 'polypeptide(L)' 'TDKKGLVPVIGRISVGRTHSGFSTKCKTPLALWDSRKQRLIGKSAMAVSVNQKLGECTALIHAR' A
#
# COMPACT_ATOMS: atom_id res chain seq x y z
N THR A 1 -6.64 1.83 14.21
CA THR A 1 -5.61 0.79 14.44
C THR A 1 -6.29 -0.39 15.10
N ASP A 2 -5.99 -1.63 14.72
CA ASP A 2 -6.56 -2.79 15.40
C ASP A 2 -5.89 -3.06 16.76
N LYS A 3 -6.35 -4.09 17.48
CA LYS A 3 -5.81 -4.47 18.80
C LYS A 3 -4.30 -4.77 18.79
N LYS A 4 -3.70 -5.01 17.61
CA LYS A 4 -2.26 -5.25 17.42
C LYS A 4 -1.51 -4.00 16.94
N GLY A 5 -2.16 -2.83 16.92
CA GLY A 5 -1.56 -1.58 16.45
C GLY A 5 -1.37 -1.53 14.93
N LEU A 6 -2.08 -2.35 14.15
CA LEU A 6 -1.98 -2.35 12.69
C LEU A 6 -3.08 -1.49 12.05
N VAL A 7 -2.73 -0.79 10.97
CA VAL A 7 -3.67 -0.03 10.14
C VAL A 7 -3.81 -0.69 8.76
N PRO A 8 -5.01 -0.68 8.15
CA PRO A 8 -5.17 -1.15 6.78
C PRO A 8 -4.40 -0.26 5.80
N VAL A 9 -3.79 -0.87 4.78
CA VAL A 9 -3.15 -0.13 3.68
C VAL A 9 -4.18 0.09 2.58
N ILE A 10 -4.59 1.35 2.43
CA ILE A 10 -5.57 1.83 1.46
C ILE A 10 -4.86 2.81 0.53
N GLY A 11 -5.05 2.65 -0.77
CA GLY A 11 -4.49 3.53 -1.79
C GLY A 11 -5.58 4.23 -2.59
N ARG A 12 -5.23 5.38 -3.18
CA ARG A 12 -6.05 6.08 -4.17
C ARG A 12 -5.29 6.08 -5.49
N ILE A 13 -5.87 5.52 -6.54
CA ILE A 13 -5.36 5.67 -7.90
C ILE A 13 -6.13 6.77 -8.63
N SER A 14 -5.42 7.53 -9.45
CA SER A 14 -6.01 8.51 -10.37
C SER A 14 -5.68 8.08 -11.80
N VAL A 15 -6.70 7.95 -12.65
CA VAL A 15 -6.56 7.64 -14.09
C VAL A 15 -7.24 8.76 -14.86
N GLY A 16 -6.43 9.65 -15.46
CA GLY A 16 -6.94 10.88 -16.06
C GLY A 16 -7.65 11.77 -15.03
N ARG A 17 -8.96 11.98 -15.21
CA ARG A 17 -9.81 12.78 -14.30
C ARG A 17 -10.60 11.93 -13.29
N THR A 18 -10.47 10.61 -13.33
CA THR A 18 -11.19 9.72 -12.41
C THR A 18 -10.28 9.27 -11.28
N HIS A 19 -10.87 9.11 -10.09
CA HIS A 19 -10.19 8.56 -8.92
C HIS A 19 -10.92 7.30 -8.46
N SER A 20 -10.14 6.28 -8.07
CA SER A 20 -10.67 5.07 -7.46
C SER A 20 -9.86 4.72 -6.22
N GLY A 21 -10.55 4.31 -5.15
CA GLY A 21 -9.94 3.79 -3.94
C GLY A 21 -9.71 2.29 -4.05
N PHE A 22 -8.58 1.79 -3.57
CA PHE A 22 -8.33 0.36 -3.46
C PHE A 22 -7.75 0.01 -2.08
N SER A 23 -8.00 -1.22 -1.63
CA SER A 23 -7.38 -1.77 -0.43
C SER A 23 -6.56 -2.98 -0.82
N THR A 24 -5.35 -3.07 -0.28
CA THR A 24 -4.47 -4.23 -0.49
C THR A 24 -4.90 -5.46 0.29
N LYS A 25 -5.93 -5.35 1.16
CA LYS A 25 -6.29 -6.32 2.21
C LYS A 25 -5.15 -6.60 3.20
N CYS A 26 -4.06 -5.82 3.16
CA CYS A 26 -2.96 -5.90 4.09
C CYS A 26 -3.11 -4.87 5.22
N LYS A 27 -2.56 -5.19 6.38
CA LYS A 27 -2.42 -4.26 7.49
C LYS A 27 -0.95 -4.14 7.89
N THR A 28 -0.55 -2.95 8.32
CA THR A 28 0.84 -2.64 8.66
C THR A 28 0.91 -1.68 9.87
N PRO A 29 1.99 -1.70 10.67
CA PRO A 29 2.23 -0.65 11.66
C PRO A 29 2.40 0.71 10.98
N LEU A 30 1.76 1.75 11.52
CA LEU A 30 1.86 3.11 10.97
C LEU A 30 3.31 3.62 10.96
N ALA A 31 4.11 3.23 11.95
CA ALA A 31 5.53 3.61 12.07
C ALA A 31 6.41 3.09 10.92
N LEU A 32 5.97 2.05 10.20
CA LEU A 32 6.71 1.53 9.05
C LEU A 32 6.30 2.18 7.73
N TRP A 33 5.31 3.06 7.70
CA TRP A 33 4.83 3.68 6.46
C TRP A 33 5.57 4.97 6.14
N ASP A 34 6.20 5.03 4.96
CA ASP A 34 6.71 6.28 4.37
C ASP A 34 5.65 6.88 3.46
N SER A 35 5.00 7.95 3.93
CA SER A 35 3.95 8.65 3.20
C SER A 35 4.44 9.37 1.95
N ARG A 36 5.72 9.74 1.86
CA ARG A 36 6.27 10.37 0.65
C ARG A 36 6.54 9.33 -0.43
N LYS A 37 7.06 8.16 -0.04
CA LYS A 37 7.34 7.06 -0.96
C LYS A 37 6.13 6.15 -1.22
N GLN A 38 5.07 6.29 -0.43
CA GLN A 38 3.87 5.43 -0.46
C GLN A 38 4.23 3.94 -0.32
N ARG A 39 5.18 3.64 0.58
CA ARG A 39 5.76 2.29 0.76
C ARG A 39 6.14 2.06 2.22
N LEU A 40 6.30 0.80 2.59
CA LEU A 40 6.88 0.43 3.87
C LEU A 40 8.41 0.59 3.85
N ILE A 41 8.97 1.08 4.96
CA ILE A 41 10.40 1.17 5.20
C ILE A 41 10.96 -0.11 5.83
N GLY A 42 12.27 -0.30 5.68
CA GLY A 42 13.00 -1.45 6.21
C GLY A 42 12.96 -2.69 5.30
N LYS A 43 13.44 -3.81 5.83
CA LYS A 43 13.63 -5.09 5.10
C LYS A 43 12.91 -6.27 5.76
N SER A 44 11.95 -6.02 6.64
CA SER A 44 11.16 -7.10 7.25
C SER A 44 10.35 -7.85 6.19
N ALA A 45 10.02 -9.12 6.43
CA ALA A 45 9.21 -9.91 5.51
C ALA A 45 7.87 -9.23 5.16
N MET A 46 7.26 -8.56 6.14
CA MET A 46 6.05 -7.76 5.94
C MET A 46 6.31 -6.56 5.02
N ALA A 47 7.40 -5.81 5.26
CA ALA A 47 7.76 -4.67 4.42
C ALA A 47 7.93 -5.09 2.96
N VAL A 48 8.68 -6.18 2.72
CA VAL A 48 8.90 -6.73 1.38
C VAL A 48 7.59 -7.18 0.73
N SER A 49 6.78 -7.99 1.41
CA SER A 49 5.54 -8.54 0.86
C SER A 49 4.50 -7.47 0.52
N VAL A 50 4.26 -6.50 1.42
CA VAL A 50 3.31 -5.40 1.15
C VAL A 50 3.81 -4.52 0.01
N ASN A 51 5.11 -4.21 -0.02
CA ASN A 51 5.71 -3.40 -1.08
C ASN A 51 5.66 -4.08 -2.45
N GLN A 52 5.76 -5.41 -2.50
CA GLN A 52 5.56 -6.21 -3.70
C GLN A 52 4.10 -6.12 -4.15
N LYS A 53 3.13 -6.32 -3.24
CA LYS A 53 1.70 -6.23 -3.54
C LYS A 53 1.30 -4.86 -4.10
N LEU A 54 1.83 -3.79 -3.51
CA LEU A 54 1.63 -2.43 -4.01
C LEU A 54 2.17 -2.26 -5.43
N GLY A 55 3.35 -2.82 -5.72
CA GLY A 55 3.94 -2.81 -7.06
C GLY A 55 3.09 -3.55 -8.09
N GLU A 56 2.58 -4.74 -7.76
CA GLU A 56 1.64 -5.50 -8.60
C GLU A 56 0.37 -4.70 -8.89
N CYS A 57 -0.22 -4.06 -7.87
CA CYS A 57 -1.40 -3.22 -8.04
C CYS A 57 -1.12 -2.06 -9.01
N THR A 58 -0.01 -1.35 -8.84
CA THR A 58 0.38 -0.26 -9.75
C THR A 58 0.59 -0.76 -11.18
N ALA A 59 1.28 -1.88 -11.36
CA ALA A 59 1.51 -2.46 -12.67
C ALA A 59 0.19 -2.84 -13.37
N LEU A 60 -0.72 -3.51 -12.66
CA LEU A 60 -2.03 -3.90 -13.21
C LEU A 60 -2.88 -2.71 -13.62
N ILE A 61 -2.78 -1.58 -12.90
CA ILE A 61 -3.57 -0.39 -13.20
C ILE A 61 -3.01 0.36 -14.43
N HIS A 62 -1.70 0.36 -14.62
CA HIS A 62 -1.07 1.00 -15.79
C HIS A 62 -0.89 0.09 -17.01
N ALA A 63 -1.25 -1.20 -16.91
CA ALA A 63 -1.15 -2.15 -18.01
C ALA A 63 -2.23 -1.97 -19.10
N ARG A 64 -3.08 -0.94 -19.02
CA ARG A 64 -4.19 -0.67 -19.94
C ARG A 64 -4.13 0.73 -20.52
#